data_AF-A0A7Z6T6T6-F1
#
_entry.id   AF-A0A7Z6T6T6-F1
#
_cell.length_a   1.000
_cell.length_b   1.000
_cell.length_c   1.000
_cell.angle_alpha   90.00
_cell.angle_beta   90.00
_cell.angle_gamma   90.00
#
_symmetry.space_group_name_H-M   'P 1'
#
loop_
_entity.id
_entity.type
_entity.pdbx_description
1 polymer ?
#
loop_
_entity_poly.entity_id
_entity_poly.type
_entity_poly.pdbx_seq_one_letter_code
_entity_poly.pdbx_strand_id
1 'polypeptide(L)' 'MTALSLSVRADGEWMLIHLCLTCDELSANRIAGDDNALALIRLALRPLADAGIPASRVMLAL' A
#
# COMPACT_ATOMS: atom_id res chain seq x y z
N MET A 1 8.10 -11.40 6.24
CA MET A 1 7.92 -10.19 5.41
C MET A 1 6.49 -9.70 5.61
N THR A 2 6.28 -8.48 6.10
CA THR A 2 4.92 -7.92 6.24
C THR A 2 4.79 -6.67 5.37
N ALA A 3 3.66 -6.52 4.70
CA ALA A 3 3.32 -5.28 4.00
C ALA A 3 3.16 -4.16 5.04
N LEU A 4 3.90 -3.07 4.86
CA LEU A 4 3.91 -1.93 5.77
C LEU A 4 3.26 -0.68 5.15
N SER A 5 3.61 -0.37 3.90
CA SER A 5 3.16 0.82 3.20
C SER A 5 3.28 0.67 1.68
N LEU A 6 2.83 1.68 0.95
CA LEU A 6 3.04 1.83 -0.49
C LEU A 6 3.84 3.10 -0.75
N SER A 7 4.63 3.08 -1.83
CA SER A 7 5.22 4.27 -2.41
C SER A 7 4.95 4.28 -3.91
N VAL A 8 4.78 5.47 -4.50
CA VAL A 8 4.59 5.62 -5.94
C VAL A 8 5.86 6.26 -6.53
N ARG A 9 6.39 5.67 -7.59
CA ARG A 9 7.54 6.18 -8.32
C ARG A 9 7.13 7.33 -9.25
N ALA A 10 8.11 8.07 -9.78
CA ALA A 10 7.85 9.18 -10.69
C ALA A 10 7.14 8.78 -11.99
N ASP A 11 7.28 7.52 -12.42
CA ASP A 11 6.60 6.93 -13.58
C ASP A 11 5.18 6.43 -13.26
N GLY A 12 4.71 6.61 -12.02
CA GLY A 12 3.40 6.15 -11.58
C GLY A 12 3.37 4.70 -11.11
N GLU A 13 4.48 3.96 -11.18
CA GLU A 13 4.52 2.58 -10.72
C GLU A 13 4.44 2.50 -9.19
N TRP A 14 3.60 1.57 -8.72
CA TRP A 14 3.43 1.32 -7.29
C TRP A 14 4.49 0.33 -6.80
N MET A 15 5.02 0.63 -5.61
CA MET A 15 5.97 -0.22 -4.92
C MET A 15 5.41 -0.57 -3.54
N LEU A 16 5.40 -1.86 -3.21
CA LEU A 16 5.03 -2.37 -1.90
C LEU A 16 6.25 -2.33 -0.97
N ILE A 17 6.12 -1.57 0.12
CA ILE A 17 7.13 -1.49 1.17
C ILE A 17 6.86 -2.58 2.18
N HIS A 18 7.87 -3.42 2.38
CA HIS A 18 7.82 -4.51 3.34
C HIS A 18 8.75 -4.27 4.51
N LEU A 19 8.36 -4.76 5.69
CA LEU A 19 9.24 -4.91 6.84
C LEU A 19 9.58 -6.39 7.04
N CYS A 20 10.86 -6.70 7.17
CA CYS A 20 11.30 -8.00 7.64
C CYS A 20 11.19 -8.05 9.17
N LEU A 21 10.31 -8.89 9.71
CA LEU A 21 10.13 -9.03 11.16
C LEU A 21 11.29 -9.75 11.87
N THR A 22 12.29 -10.23 11.14
CA THR A 22 13.47 -10.91 11.70
C THR A 22 14.67 -9.98 11.84
N CYS A 23 14.87 -9.06 10.88
CA CYS A 23 16.05 -8.17 10.84
C CYS A 23 15.71 -6.68 10.73
N ASP A 24 14.42 -6.31 10.78
CA ASP A 24 13.90 -4.94 10.65
C ASP A 24 14.25 -4.21 9.33
N GLU A 25 14.72 -4.95 8.32
CA GLU A 25 15.00 -4.40 7.00
C GLU A 25 13.72 -3.98 6.28
N LEU A 26 13.78 -2.80 5.64
CA LEU A 26 12.77 -2.33 4.71
C LEU A 26 13.17 -2.67 3.28
N SER A 27 12.25 -3.30 2.54
CA SER A 27 12.44 -3.55 1.11
C SER A 27 11.27 -2.97 0.29
N ALA A 28 11.54 -2.68 -0.98
CA ALA A 28 10.54 -2.18 -1.92
C ALA A 28 10.45 -3.14 -3.12
N ASN A 29 9.27 -3.71 -3.35
CA ASN A 29 9.01 -4.60 -4.49
C ASN A 29 7.99 -3.95 -5.42
N ARG A 30 8.12 -4.19 -6.73
CA ARG A 30 7.05 -3.85 -7.67
C ARG A 30 5.82 -4.72 -7.36
N ILE A 31 4.62 -4.17 -7.53
CA ILE A 31 3.38 -4.95 -7.48
C ILE A 31 3.39 -6.02 -8.58
N ALA A 32 3.05 -7.25 -8.22
CA ALA A 32 2.91 -8.38 -9.11
C ALA A 32 1.43 -8.70 -9.38
N GLY A 33 1.14 -9.47 -10.43
CA GLY A 33 -0.22 -9.80 -10.83
C GLY A 33 -0.98 -10.70 -9.85
N ASP A 34 -0.26 -11.41 -8.97
CA ASP A 34 -0.79 -12.27 -7.93
C ASP A 34 -0.96 -11.57 -6.57
N ASP A 35 -0.58 -10.29 -6.47
CA ASP A 35 -0.85 -9.51 -5.28
C ASP A 35 -2.36 -9.28 -5.07
N ASN A 36 -2.78 -9.26 -3.80
CA ASN A 36 -4.18 -9.04 -3.48
C ASN A 36 -4.58 -7.57 -3.68
N ALA A 37 -5.30 -7.29 -4.76
CA ALA A 37 -5.75 -5.93 -5.11
C ALA A 37 -6.51 -5.21 -3.98
N LEU A 38 -7.40 -5.91 -3.26
CA LEU A 38 -8.17 -5.30 -2.17
C LEU A 38 -7.25 -4.90 -1.00
N ALA A 39 -6.25 -5.72 -0.68
CA ALA A 39 -5.27 -5.39 0.34
C ALA A 39 -4.43 -4.16 -0.04
N LEU A 40 -4.01 -4.07 -1.30
CA LEU A 40 -3.26 -2.91 -1.81
C LEU A 40 -4.07 -1.61 -1.72
N ILE A 41 -5.34 -1.63 -2.15
CA ILE A 41 -6.21 -0.45 -2.06
C ILE A 41 -6.44 -0.05 -0.60
N ARG A 42 -6.66 -1.00 0.31
CA ARG A 42 -6.78 -0.69 1.75
C ARG A 42 -5.52 -0.04 2.31
N LEU A 43 -4.34 -0.50 1.87
CA LEU A 43 -3.08 0.08 2.27
C LEU A 43 -2.92 1.52 1.74
N ALA A 44 -3.29 1.75 0.47
CA ALA A 44 -3.27 3.08 -0.14
C ALA A 44 -4.24 4.07 0.53
N LEU A 45 -5.40 3.58 0.99
CA LEU A 45 -6.42 4.39 1.64
C LEU A 45 -6.21 4.57 3.15
N ARG A 46 -5.23 3.90 3.75
CA ARG A 46 -4.98 3.93 5.20
C ARG A 46 -4.85 5.36 5.77
N PRO A 47 -4.12 6.30 5.14
CA PRO A 47 -4.03 7.67 5.65
C PRO A 47 -5.38 8.40 5.73
N LEU A 48 -6.32 8.09 4.82
CA LEU A 48 -7.66 8.68 4.81
C LEU A 48 -8.52 8.08 5.93
N ALA A 49 -8.42 6.77 6.13
CA ALA A 49 -9.08 6.08 7.24
C ALA A 49 -8.59 6.61 8.60
N ASP A 50 -7.28 6.80 8.75
CA ASP A 50 -6.66 7.35 9.97
C ASP A 50 -7.07 8.81 10.22
N ALA A 51 -7.37 9.57 9.16
CA ALA A 51 -7.95 10.92 9.25
C ALA A 51 -9.46 10.94 9.59
N GLY A 52 -10.07 9.78 9.90
CA GLY A 52 -11.48 9.66 10.25
C GLY A 52 -12.43 9.66 9.05
N ILE A 53 -11.91 9.60 7.82
CA ILE A 53 -12.71 9.45 6.61
C ILE A 53 -12.89 7.95 6.35
N PRO A 54 -14.10 7.39 6.44
CA PRO A 54 -14.29 5.96 6.21
C PRO A 54 -13.79 5.58 4.81
N ALA A 55 -12.91 4.59 4.71
CA ALA A 55 -12.37 4.13 3.43
C ALA A 55 -13.48 3.71 2.45
N SER A 56 -14.60 3.20 2.96
CA SER A 56 -15.80 2.85 2.16
C SER A 56 -16.51 4.06 1.54
N ARG A 57 -16.22 5.27 2.01
CA ARG A 57 -16.80 6.53 1.51
C ARG A 57 -15.85 7.32 0.61
N VAL A 58 -14.62 6.84 0.40
CA VAL A 58 -13.69 7.47 -0.52
C VAL A 58 -14.18 7.18 -1.94
N MET A 59 -14.80 8.16 -2.59
CA MET A 59 -15.04 8.11 -4.02
C MET A 59 -13.70 8.32 -4.74
N LEU A 60 -13.10 7.24 -5.23
CA LEU A 60 -12.07 7.38 -6.26
C LEU A 60 -12.78 7.75 -7.56
N ALA A 61 -12.76 9.03 -7.91
CA ALA A 61 -12.96 9.42 -9.30
C ALA A 61 -11.69 9.00 -10.05
N LEU A 62 -11.76 7.83 -10.70
CA LEU A 62 -10.75 7.37 -11.67
C LEU A 62 -11.10 7.95 -13.05
#